data_AF-H5WW42-F1
#
_entry.id   AF-H5WW42-F1
#
_cell.length_a   1.000
_cell.length_b   1.000
_cell.length_c   1.000
_cell.angle_alpha   90.00
_cell.angle_beta   90.00
_cell.angle_gamma   90.00
#
_symmetry.space_group_name_H-M   'P 1'
#
loop_
_entity.id
_entity.type
_entity.pdbx_description
1 polymer ?
#
loop_
_entity_poly.entity_id
_entity_poly.type
_entity_poly.pdbx_seq_one_letter_code
_entity_poly.pdbx_strand_id
1 'polypeptide(L)'
;MTERILVKHTLDGRAVEVINGWVCLAGAPEADTVVTLDEHPNRQKVLAAAPKATHMAGRLPLTLPEASVAQAAMRRANDHFDGSPAASRERMRRAVWNKLVAEGVE
;
A
#
# COMPACT_ATOMS: atom_id res chain seq x y z
N MET A 1 -14.11 -14.84 2.78
CA MET A 1 -12.85 -15.15 2.09
C MET A 1 -12.09 -13.85 1.92
N THR A 2 -10.82 -13.80 2.29
CA THR A 2 -9.98 -12.62 2.03
C THR A 2 -9.64 -12.59 0.56
N GLU A 3 -10.22 -11.66 -0.19
CA GLU A 3 -9.87 -11.43 -1.59
C GLU A 3 -8.41 -10.93 -1.66
N ARG A 4 -7.61 -11.57 -2.51
CA ARG A 4 -6.22 -11.22 -2.77
C ARG A 4 -6.05 -10.97 -4.26
N ILE A 5 -5.58 -9.78 -4.61
CA ILE A 5 -5.35 -9.41 -6.01
C ILE A 5 -3.85 -9.24 -6.23
N LEU A 6 -3.27 -10.08 -7.08
CA LEU A 6 -1.86 -9.98 -7.46
C LEU A 6 -1.64 -8.71 -8.30
N VAL A 7 -0.68 -7.89 -7.88
CA VAL A 7 -0.25 -6.69 -8.61
C VAL A 7 0.98 -7.02 -9.45
N LYS A 8 2.01 -7.61 -8.83
CA LYS A 8 3.25 -8.02 -9.51
C LYS A 8 4.09 -8.97 -8.66
N HIS A 9 5.23 -9.40 -9.21
CA HIS A 9 6.33 -9.98 -8.45
C HIS A 9 7.51 -9.01 -8.39
N THR A 10 8.18 -8.98 -7.24
CA THR A 10 9.49 -8.33 -7.10
C THR A 10 10.57 -9.14 -7.83
N LEU A 11 11.73 -8.52 -8.08
CA LEU A 11 12.88 -9.21 -8.70
C LEU A 11 13.37 -10.41 -7.87
N ASP A 12 13.15 -10.36 -6.56
CA ASP A 12 13.46 -11.40 -5.58
C ASP A 12 12.37 -12.49 -5.48
N GLY A 13 11.36 -12.45 -6.36
CA GLY A 13 10.30 -13.45 -6.45
C GLY A 13 9.14 -13.28 -5.45
N ARG A 14 9.24 -12.34 -4.52
CA ARG A 14 8.14 -12.05 -3.57
C ARG A 14 6.96 -11.40 -4.28
N ALA A 15 5.76 -11.88 -4.00
CA ALA A 15 4.51 -11.35 -4.54
C ALA A 15 4.15 -10.00 -3.89
N VAL A 16 3.66 -9.07 -4.70
CA VAL A 16 3.01 -7.84 -4.27
C VAL A 16 1.53 -7.98 -4.56
N GLU A 17 0.71 -7.92 -3.52
CA GLU A 17 -0.72 -8.21 -3.59
C GLU A 17 -1.52 -7.12 -2.87
N VAL A 18 -2.77 -6.90 -3.27
CA VAL A 18 -3.73 -6.16 -2.45
C VAL A 18 -4.55 -7.14 -1.63
N ILE A 19 -4.55 -6.97 -0.31
CA ILE A 19 -5.21 -7.83 0.66
C ILE A 19 -6.00 -6.95 1.64
N ASN A 20 -7.33 -7.08 1.67
CA ASN A 20 -8.21 -6.29 2.54
C ASN A 20 -7.97 -4.76 2.46
N GLY A 21 -7.67 -4.24 1.26
CA GLY A 21 -7.43 -2.81 1.05
C GLY A 21 -6.00 -2.34 1.34
N TRP A 22 -5.09 -3.24 1.73
CA TRP A 22 -3.67 -2.96 1.93
C TRP A 22 -2.86 -3.51 0.77
N VAL A 23 -1.86 -2.77 0.32
CA VAL A 23 -0.78 -3.30 -0.51
C VAL A 23 0.16 -4.08 0.41
N CYS A 24 0.40 -5.34 0.09
CA CYS A 24 1.21 -6.27 0.86
C CYS A 24 2.38 -6.81 0.03
N LEU A 25 3.53 -7.03 0.68
CA LEU A 25 4.69 -7.73 0.13
C LEU A 25 4.83 -9.08 0.84
N ALA A 26 4.77 -10.17 0.07
CA ALA A 26 4.78 -11.54 0.61
C ALA A 26 3.73 -11.74 1.73
N GLY A 27 2.55 -11.13 1.57
CA GLY A 27 1.46 -11.16 2.55
C GLY A 27 1.59 -10.20 3.73
N ALA A 28 2.73 -9.54 3.92
CA ALA A 28 2.92 -8.53 4.97
C ALA A 28 2.46 -7.14 4.49
N PRO A 29 1.68 -6.37 5.27
CA PRO A 29 1.18 -5.05 4.86
C PRO A 29 2.31 -4.03 4.74
N GLU A 30 2.36 -3.33 3.60
CA GLU A 30 3.34 -2.28 3.32
C GLU A 30 2.70 -0.89 3.30
N ALA A 31 1.49 -0.74 2.75
CA ALA A 31 0.81 0.55 2.68
C ALA A 31 -0.71 0.42 2.45
N ASP A 32 -1.48 1.38 2.99
CA ASP A 32 -2.90 1.55 2.72
C ASP A 32 -3.20 2.65 1.68
N THR A 33 -2.16 3.23 1.07
CA THR A 33 -2.29 4.25 0.03
C THR A 33 -1.29 4.07 -1.11
N VAL A 34 -1.66 4.53 -2.29
CA VAL A 34 -0.82 4.61 -3.49
C VAL A 34 -0.68 6.09 -3.84
N VAL A 35 0.55 6.61 -3.74
CA VAL A 35 0.86 8.03 -3.99
C VAL A 35 1.59 8.20 -5.31
N THR A 36 1.39 9.33 -5.97
CA THR A 36 2.12 9.67 -7.19
C THR A 36 3.58 9.96 -6.85
N LEU A 37 4.52 9.50 -7.69
CA LEU A 37 5.94 9.70 -7.44
C LEU A 37 6.38 11.17 -7.58
N ASP A 38 5.64 11.98 -8.33
CA ASP A 38 5.92 13.41 -8.51
C ASP A 38 5.99 14.17 -7.17
N GLU A 39 5.10 13.80 -6.25
CA GLU A 39 4.95 14.40 -4.92
C GLU A 39 5.96 13.83 -3.90
N HIS A 40 6.80 12.86 -4.29
CA HIS A 40 7.70 12.18 -3.36
C HIS A 40 9.01 12.96 -3.16
N PRO A 41 9.40 13.30 -1.91
CA PRO A 41 10.60 14.11 -1.64
C PRO A 41 11.90 13.43 -2.13
N ASN A 42 11.92 12.10 -2.19
CA ASN A 42 13.04 11.31 -2.68
C ASN A 42 12.85 10.78 -4.11
N ARG A 43 12.01 11.41 -4.95
CA ARG A 43 11.67 10.90 -6.30
C ARG A 43 12.88 10.54 -7.16
N GLN A 44 13.95 11.34 -7.10
CA GLN A 44 15.17 11.11 -7.89
C GLN A 44 15.86 9.80 -7.50
N LYS A 45 15.96 9.50 -6.19
CA LYS A 45 16.55 8.25 -5.70
C LYS A 45 15.71 7.04 -6.09
N VAL A 46 14.39 7.19 -6.04
CA VAL A 46 13.45 6.14 -6.48
C VAL A 46 13.61 5.87 -7.97
N LEU A 47 13.62 6.90 -8.82
CA LEU A 47 13.76 6.75 -10.27
C LEU A 47 15.12 6.17 -10.67
N ALA A 48 16.18 6.47 -9.92
CA ALA A 48 17.49 5.85 -10.14
C ALA A 48 17.46 4.32 -9.93
N ALA A 49 16.73 3.86 -8.91
CA ALA A 49 16.59 2.42 -8.61
C ALA A 49 15.48 1.73 -9.44
N ALA A 50 14.42 2.46 -9.77
CA ALA A 50 13.22 1.97 -10.44
C ALA A 50 12.75 2.99 -11.50
N PRO A 51 13.38 3.01 -12.69
CA PRO A 51 13.17 4.07 -13.69
C PRO A 51 11.76 4.08 -14.31
N LYS A 52 11.00 2.99 -14.18
CA LYS A 52 9.63 2.88 -14.67
C LYS A 52 8.58 3.22 -13.59
N ALA A 53 9.01 3.59 -12.39
CA ALA A 53 8.11 3.92 -11.30
C ALA A 53 7.39 5.23 -11.58
N THR A 54 6.07 5.22 -11.42
CA THR A 54 5.22 6.40 -11.50
C THR A 54 4.48 6.64 -10.19
N HIS A 55 4.33 5.61 -9.36
CA HIS A 55 3.67 5.67 -8.06
C HIS A 55 4.48 4.92 -7.01
N MET A 56 4.16 5.16 -5.75
CA MET A 56 4.72 4.46 -4.59
C MET A 56 3.59 3.92 -3.72
N ALA A 57 3.76 2.70 -3.23
CA ALA A 57 2.97 2.12 -2.15
C ALA A 57 3.92 1.76 -1.00
N GLY A 58 4.05 2.65 -0.02
CA GLY A 58 5.07 2.53 1.02
C GLY A 58 6.48 2.50 0.40
N ARG A 59 7.17 1.38 0.53
CA ARG A 59 8.52 1.17 -0.05
C ARG A 59 8.48 0.59 -1.47
N LEU A 60 7.31 0.24 -1.99
CA LEU A 60 7.17 -0.46 -3.26
C LEU A 60 7.00 0.55 -4.41
N PRO A 61 7.97 0.68 -5.32
CA PRO A 61 7.77 1.46 -6.54
C PRO A 61 6.79 0.71 -7.44
N LEU A 62 5.80 1.40 -8.00
CA LEU A 62 4.81 0.85 -8.91
C LEU A 62 4.87 1.56 -10.26
N THR A 63 4.72 0.80 -11.34
CA THR A 63 4.45 1.36 -12.66
C THR A 63 3.00 1.85 -12.74
N LEU A 64 2.66 2.63 -13.76
CA LEU A 64 1.29 3.11 -13.96
C LEU A 64 0.25 1.97 -14.01
N PRO A 65 0.43 0.89 -14.82
CA PRO A 65 -0.54 -0.19 -14.84
C PRO A 65 -0.65 -0.92 -13.50
N GLU A 66 0.47 -1.13 -12.80
CA GLU A 66 0.47 -1.76 -11.46
C GLU A 66 -0.28 -0.91 -10.44
N ALA A 67 -0.07 0.41 -10.45
CA ALA A 67 -0.76 1.34 -9.58
C ALA A 67 -2.28 1.34 -9.83
N SER A 68 -2.70 1.33 -11.10
CA SER A 68 -4.11 1.23 -11.46
C SER A 68 -4.76 -0.06 -10.96
N VAL A 69 -4.08 -1.21 -11.08
CA VAL A 69 -4.55 -2.49 -10.53
C VAL A 69 -4.68 -2.41 -9.00
N ALA A 70 -3.64 -1.90 -8.33
CA ALA A 70 -3.63 -1.77 -6.87
C ALA A 70 -4.77 -0.87 -6.38
N GLN A 71 -4.91 0.34 -6.94
CA GLN A 71 -5.97 1.28 -6.58
C GLN A 71 -7.38 0.71 -6.82
N ALA A 72 -7.58 0.01 -7.95
CA ALA A 72 -8.85 -0.62 -8.25
C ALA A 72 -9.19 -1.75 -7.25
N ALA A 73 -8.21 -2.56 -6.86
CA ALA A 73 -8.38 -3.61 -5.85
C ALA A 73 -8.64 -3.01 -4.46
N MET A 74 -7.90 -1.97 -4.07
CA MET A 74 -8.10 -1.27 -2.81
C MET A 74 -9.49 -0.63 -2.74
N ARG A 75 -9.97 -0.04 -3.84
CA ARG A 75 -11.33 0.53 -3.91
C ARG A 75 -12.39 -0.54 -3.71
N ARG A 76 -12.28 -1.70 -4.37
CA ARG A 76 -13.22 -2.83 -4.20
C ARG A 76 -13.25 -3.37 -2.76
N ALA A 77 -12.09 -3.43 -2.12
CA ALA A 77 -11.98 -3.85 -0.72
C ALA A 77 -12.62 -2.85 0.25
N ASN A 78 -12.54 -1.54 -0.05
CA ASN A 78 -13.16 -0.49 0.75
C ASN A 78 -14.66 -0.32 0.46
N ASP A 79 -15.14 -0.65 -0.75
CA ASP A 79 -16.56 -0.57 -1.12
C ASP A 79 -17.42 -1.58 -0.32
N HIS A 80 -16.82 -2.68 0.12
CA HIS A 80 -17.44 -3.67 1.02
C HIS A 80 -17.43 -3.26 2.50
N PHE A 81 -16.92 -2.07 2.85
CA PHE A 81 -16.81 -1.62 4.24
C PHE A 81 -18.12 -1.00 4.73
N ASP A 82 -18.89 -1.77 5.50
CA ASP A 82 -20.06 -1.28 6.25
C ASP A 82 -19.61 -0.23 7.30
N GLY A 83 -20.22 0.95 7.29
CA GLY A 83 -19.86 2.14 8.08
C GLY A 83 -20.03 2.02 9.61
N SER A 84 -19.95 0.81 10.14
CA SER A 84 -20.17 0.50 11.55
C SER A 84 -19.12 1.13 12.47
N PRO A 85 -19.51 1.64 13.64
CA PRO A 85 -18.64 2.37 14.59
C PRO A 85 -17.46 1.55 15.13
N ALA A 86 -17.52 0.22 15.07
CA ALA A 86 -16.41 -0.66 15.40
C ALA A 86 -15.24 -0.51 14.40
N ALA A 87 -15.57 -0.32 13.14
CA ALA A 87 -14.61 -0.23 12.04
C ALA A 87 -13.88 1.13 12.03
N SER A 88 -14.52 2.17 12.57
CA SER A 88 -13.91 3.48 12.87
C SER A 88 -12.96 3.44 14.09
N ARG A 89 -13.32 2.71 15.16
CA ARG A 89 -12.43 2.55 16.34
C ARG A 89 -11.14 1.83 16.00
N GLU A 90 -11.20 0.83 15.13
CA GLU A 90 -10.02 0.10 14.70
C GLU A 90 -9.08 0.96 13.84
N ARG A 91 -9.62 1.82 12.97
CA ARG A 91 -8.80 2.82 12.26
C ARG A 91 -8.15 3.81 13.21
N MET A 92 -8.88 4.28 14.23
CA MET A 92 -8.33 5.19 15.23
C MET A 92 -7.20 4.53 16.04
N ARG A 93 -7.35 3.25 16.41
CA ARG A 93 -6.31 2.46 17.08
C ARG A 93 -5.07 2.28 16.19
N ARG A 94 -5.24 2.00 14.90
CA ARG A 94 -4.14 1.84 13.93
C ARG A 94 -3.42 3.14 13.60
N ALA A 95 -4.13 4.26 13.52
CA ALA A 95 -3.51 5.58 13.34
C ALA A 95 -2.66 5.99 14.55
N VAL A 96 -3.11 5.67 15.77
CA VAL A 96 -2.34 5.90 17.00
C VAL A 96 -1.10 5.01 17.04
N TRP A 97 -1.22 3.73 16.65
CA TRP A 97 -0.07 2.81 16.62
C TRP A 97 0.98 3.22 15.57
N ASN A 98 0.55 3.61 14.37
CA ASN A 98 1.46 4.09 13.32
C ASN A 98 2.19 5.37 13.72
N LYS A 99 1.55 6.25 14.51
CA LYS A 99 2.20 7.43 15.06
C LYS A 99 3.30 7.05 16.06
N LEU A 100 3.01 6.14 16.99
CA LEU A 100 3.96 5.70 18.02
C LEU A 100 5.19 4.98 17.44
N VAL A 101 5.00 4.17 16.39
CA VAL A 101 6.10 3.49 15.68
C VAL A 101 6.95 4.49 14.87
N ALA A 102 6.33 5.51 14.27
CA ALA A 102 7.05 6.56 13.54
C ALA A 102 7.84 7.51 14.48
N GLU A 103 7.40 7.65 15.73
CA GLU A 103 8.07 8.45 16.78
C GLU A 103 9.18 7.70 17.52
N GLY A 104 9.47 6.43 17.16
CA GLY A 104 10.64 5.70 17.66
C GLY A 104 10.54 5.26 19.12
N VAL A 105 9.37 4.83 19.56
CA VAL A 105 9.21 4.18 20.87
C VAL A 105 9.33 2.66 20.70
N GLU A 106 10.46 2.11 21.15
CA GLU A 106 10.62 0.68 21.47
C GLU A 106 9.89 0.33 22.77
#